data_AF-A0A7J2PYW8-F1
#
_entry.id   AF-A0A7J2PYW8-F1
#
_cell.length_a   1.000
_cell.length_b   1.000
_cell.length_c   1.000
_cell.angle_alpha   90.00
_cell.angle_beta   90.00
_cell.angle_gamma   90.00
#
_symmetry.space_group_name_H-M   'P 1'
#
loop_
_entity.id
_entity.type
_entity.pdbx_description
1 polymer ?
#
loop_
_entity_poly.entity_id
_entity_poly.type
_entity_poly.pdbx_seq_one_letter_code
_entity_poly.pdbx_strand_id
1 'polypeptide(L)'
;MGILICSLVIGNIALKESYSGPFYHIAIRLAFVGVVVHECCHYVMNLAVGIRPEHIEIRWREEKTYRRNPHGSVQSKPRNFLQAFVICLAPLYISTWLIFLSITVMLSSQFDVLLRIFAGFFAVSLLFGAAPSNQDFNNIPRAFGYDPLHSLYQLVLIGVSALILWGILVSTKVVFFLDVFYYLSIAGIYLILKFSFIAIDKIFDKIASRDYTKPRKTKFRKLKRRRYKPKKPPKIR
;
A
#
# COMPACT_ATOMS: atom_id res chain seq x y z
N MET A 1 3.17 11.33 -7.76
CA MET A 1 4.52 11.05 -8.32
C MET A 1 5.59 12.01 -7.82
N GLY A 2 5.34 13.32 -7.68
CA GLY A 2 6.35 14.27 -7.18
C GLY A 2 6.98 13.88 -5.83
N ILE A 3 6.17 13.53 -4.82
CA ILE A 3 6.66 13.12 -3.49
C ILE A 3 7.52 11.85 -3.55
N LEU A 4 7.16 10.89 -4.42
CA LEU A 4 7.97 9.68 -4.62
C LEU A 4 9.35 10.05 -5.18
N ILE A 5 9.41 10.90 -6.21
CA ILE A 5 10.67 11.34 -6.82
C ILE A 5 11.50 12.12 -5.81
N CYS A 6 10.89 13.09 -5.10
CA CYS A 6 11.56 13.86 -4.05
C CYS A 6 12.10 12.95 -2.95
N SER A 7 11.31 11.97 -2.50
CA SER A 7 11.71 11.02 -1.46
C SER A 7 12.89 10.15 -1.90
N LEU A 8 12.85 9.62 -3.13
CA LEU A 8 13.95 8.84 -3.69
C LEU A 8 15.22 9.68 -3.88
N VAL A 9 15.10 10.92 -4.36
CA VAL A 9 16.24 11.81 -4.58
C VAL A 9 16.85 12.23 -3.24
N ILE A 10 16.03 12.69 -2.28
CA ILE A 10 16.48 13.11 -0.96
C ILE A 10 17.11 11.93 -0.21
N GLY A 11 16.47 10.76 -0.24
CA GLY A 11 17.03 9.53 0.34
C GLY A 11 18.39 9.18 -0.26
N ASN A 12 18.51 9.16 -1.59
CA ASN A 12 19.77 8.78 -2.25
C ASN A 12 20.89 9.81 -2.11
N ILE A 13 20.58 11.10 -1.98
CA ILE A 13 21.59 12.17 -1.85
C ILE A 13 22.01 12.34 -0.40
N ALA A 14 21.06 12.53 0.52
CA ALA A 14 21.35 12.88 1.91
C ALA A 14 21.70 11.68 2.80
N LEU A 15 21.35 10.44 2.39
CA LEU A 15 21.74 9.21 3.10
C LEU A 15 22.83 8.41 2.36
N LYS A 16 23.46 8.98 1.32
CA LYS A 16 24.56 8.31 0.63
C LYS A 16 25.70 8.05 1.61
N GLU A 17 26.17 6.82 1.68
CA GLU A 17 27.19 6.38 2.66
C GLU A 17 28.49 7.21 2.62
N SER A 18 28.81 7.84 1.47
CA SER A 18 29.99 8.69 1.31
C SER A 18 29.80 10.12 1.84
N TYR A 19 28.60 10.51 2.24
CA TYR A 19 28.31 11.88 2.68
C TYR A 19 28.51 12.01 4.20
N SER A 20 29.73 12.37 4.61
CA SER A 20 30.10 12.71 5.99
C SER A 20 29.98 14.21 6.28
N GLY A 21 29.03 14.89 5.63
CA GLY A 21 28.82 16.33 5.81
C GLY A 21 28.30 16.70 7.22
N PRO A 22 28.39 17.98 7.62
CA PRO A 22 28.01 18.44 8.97
C PRO A 22 26.54 18.16 9.31
N PHE A 23 25.67 18.05 8.30
CA PHE A 23 24.24 17.79 8.48
C PHE A 23 23.88 16.30 8.51
N TYR A 24 24.82 15.38 8.28
CA TYR A 24 24.55 13.94 8.22
C TYR A 24 23.91 13.42 9.50
N HIS A 25 24.38 13.87 10.68
CA HIS A 25 23.83 13.46 11.97
C HIS A 25 22.40 13.95 12.22
N ILE A 26 22.04 15.10 11.66
CA ILE A 26 20.67 15.64 11.75
C ILE A 26 19.78 14.90 10.75
N ALA A 27 20.25 14.74 9.51
CA ALA A 27 19.54 14.02 8.45
C ALA A 27 19.20 12.59 8.86
N ILE A 28 20.13 11.85 9.49
CA ILE A 28 19.87 10.47 9.89
C ILE A 28 18.88 10.35 11.05
N ARG A 29 18.84 11.32 11.96
CA ARG A 29 17.83 11.39 13.04
C ARG A 29 16.45 11.72 12.46
N LEU A 30 16.37 12.63 11.50
CA LEU A 30 15.14 12.93 10.78
C LEU A 30 14.67 11.72 9.96
N ALA A 31 15.57 11.04 9.27
CA ALA A 31 15.25 9.84 8.50
C ALA A 31 14.67 8.73 9.39
N PHE A 32 15.18 8.55 10.61
CA PHE A 32 14.63 7.56 11.54
C PHE A 32 13.18 7.83 11.92
N VAL A 33 12.80 9.08 12.17
CA VAL A 33 11.38 9.42 12.41
C VAL A 33 10.54 9.08 11.18
N GLY A 34 11.07 9.30 9.98
CA GLY A 34 10.43 8.93 8.72
C GLY A 34 10.24 7.42 8.60
N VAL A 35 11.26 6.63 8.97
CA VAL A 35 11.20 5.16 9.00
C VAL A 35 10.17 4.67 10.03
N VAL A 36 10.09 5.29 11.21
CA VAL A 36 9.06 4.94 12.20
C VAL A 36 7.67 5.15 11.60
N VAL A 37 7.40 6.30 10.97
CA VAL A 37 6.11 6.55 10.32
C VAL A 37 5.89 5.59 9.15
N HIS A 38 6.91 5.28 8.36
CA HIS A 38 6.85 4.31 7.27
C HIS A 38 6.35 2.95 7.75
N GLU A 39 6.96 2.38 8.79
CA GLU A 39 6.53 1.09 9.34
C GLU A 39 5.14 1.19 9.98
N CYS A 40 4.81 2.31 10.63
CA CYS A 40 3.45 2.56 11.12
C CYS A 40 2.42 2.55 9.98
N CYS A 41 2.75 3.09 8.80
CA CYS A 41 1.88 3.06 7.63
C CYS A 41 1.62 1.63 7.16
N HIS A 42 2.66 0.80 7.10
CA HIS A 42 2.53 -0.63 6.80
C HIS A 42 1.66 -1.33 7.84
N TYR A 43 1.88 -1.07 9.13
CA TYR A 43 1.09 -1.66 10.21
C TYR A 43 -0.39 -1.31 10.10
N VAL A 44 -0.72 -0.02 9.96
CA VAL A 44 -2.09 0.47 9.82
C VAL A 44 -2.75 -0.15 8.59
N MET A 45 -2.03 -0.22 7.46
CA MET A 45 -2.59 -0.80 6.25
C MET A 45 -2.81 -2.31 6.35
N ASN A 46 -1.91 -3.04 7.01
CA ASN A 46 -2.11 -4.46 7.31
C ASN A 46 -3.43 -4.68 8.06
N LEU A 47 -3.67 -3.89 9.12
CA LEU A 47 -4.93 -3.96 9.88
C LEU A 47 -6.14 -3.63 9.01
N ALA A 48 -6.06 -2.56 8.20
CA ALA A 48 -7.13 -2.13 7.31
C ALA A 48 -7.52 -3.21 6.29
N VAL A 49 -6.54 -3.98 5.79
CA VAL A 49 -6.81 -5.08 4.85
C VAL A 49 -7.07 -6.43 5.53
N GLY A 50 -7.20 -6.45 6.86
CA GLY A 50 -7.58 -7.62 7.67
C GLY A 50 -6.43 -8.60 7.94
N ILE A 51 -5.18 -8.14 7.92
CA ILE A 51 -3.99 -8.88 8.31
C ILE A 51 -3.55 -8.38 9.69
N ARG A 52 -3.39 -9.30 10.65
CA ARG A 52 -2.81 -8.96 11.96
C ARG A 52 -1.30 -9.18 11.90
N PRO A 53 -0.47 -8.13 11.88
CA PRO A 53 0.97 -8.29 11.96
C PRO A 53 1.36 -8.75 13.37
N GLU A 54 2.26 -9.74 13.48
CA GLU A 54 2.69 -10.28 14.79
C GLU A 54 3.79 -9.39 15.41
N HIS A 55 4.68 -8.84 14.59
CA HIS A 55 5.83 -8.05 15.03
C HIS A 55 6.09 -6.85 14.10
N ILE A 56 6.54 -5.75 14.71
CA ILE A 56 7.13 -4.57 14.06
C ILE A 56 8.54 -4.45 14.61
N GLU A 57 9.53 -4.41 13.73
CA GLU A 57 10.90 -4.15 14.11
C GLU A 57 11.37 -2.84 13.50
N ILE A 58 11.96 -1.98 14.33
CA ILE A 58 12.56 -0.72 13.91
C ILE A 58 13.98 -0.71 14.47
N ARG A 59 14.96 -0.54 13.60
CA ARG A 59 16.38 -0.64 13.93
C ARG A 59 17.11 0.62 13.51
N TRP A 60 17.91 1.14 14.44
CA TRP A 60 18.75 2.31 14.20
C TRP A 60 20.06 1.96 13.46
N ARG A 61 20.55 0.74 13.64
CA ARG A 61 21.80 0.25 13.05
C ARG A 61 21.59 -1.08 12.35
N GLU A 62 22.39 -1.29 11.31
CA GLU A 62 22.46 -2.56 10.62
C GLU A 62 23.29 -3.58 11.42
N GLU A 63 22.83 -4.82 11.54
CA GLU A 63 23.50 -5.86 12.34
C GLU A 63 24.86 -6.26 11.80
N LYS A 64 25.01 -6.30 10.48
CA LYS A 64 26.25 -6.80 9.83
C LYS A 64 27.37 -5.78 9.87
N THR A 65 27.04 -4.50 9.72
CA THR A 65 28.01 -3.42 9.54
C THR A 65 28.13 -2.53 10.77
N TYR A 66 27.20 -2.64 11.73
CA TYR A 66 27.02 -1.73 12.87
C TYR A 66 26.91 -0.24 12.49
N ARG A 67 26.73 0.06 11.20
CA ARG A 67 26.59 1.41 10.67
C ARG A 67 25.21 1.97 11.01
N ARG A 68 25.15 3.30 11.12
CA ARG A 68 23.88 4.01 11.31
C ARG A 68 23.15 3.97 9.97
N ASN A 69 22.10 3.16 9.91
CA ASN A 69 21.25 3.00 8.74
C ASN A 69 19.84 2.65 9.25
N PRO A 70 19.00 3.66 9.56
CA PRO A 70 17.63 3.44 9.99
C PRO A 70 16.85 2.58 9.00
N HIS A 71 16.32 1.46 9.46
CA HIS A 71 15.44 0.60 8.67
C HIS A 71 14.44 -0.09 9.60
N GLY A 72 13.36 -0.59 9.01
CA GLY A 72 12.34 -1.33 9.74
C GLY A 72 11.76 -2.45 8.91
N SER A 73 10.93 -3.25 9.56
CA SER A 73 10.07 -4.20 8.88
C SER A 73 8.81 -4.48 9.69
N VAL A 74 7.69 -4.58 9.00
CA VAL A 74 6.44 -5.14 9.53
C VAL A 74 6.23 -6.52 8.94
N GLN A 75 6.03 -7.51 9.81
CA GLN A 75 5.71 -8.86 9.36
C GLN A 75 4.34 -8.86 8.67
N SER A 76 4.33 -9.05 7.35
CA SER A 76 3.11 -9.10 6.55
C SER A 76 3.07 -10.35 5.68
N LYS A 77 1.90 -11.00 5.63
CA LYS A 77 1.63 -12.16 4.77
C LYS A 77 0.38 -11.87 3.92
N PRO A 78 0.51 -11.01 2.89
CA PRO A 78 -0.61 -10.68 2.01
C PRO A 78 -1.13 -11.95 1.33
N ARG A 79 -2.45 -12.13 1.32
CA ARG A 79 -3.10 -13.34 0.80
C ARG A 79 -3.41 -13.24 -0.69
N ASN A 80 -3.40 -12.03 -1.25
CA ASN A 80 -3.70 -11.76 -2.64
C ASN A 80 -2.96 -10.50 -3.11
N PHE A 81 -2.92 -10.31 -4.43
CA PHE A 81 -2.25 -9.19 -5.08
C PHE A 81 -2.71 -7.83 -4.56
N LEU A 82 -4.03 -7.59 -4.44
CA LEU A 82 -4.54 -6.31 -3.97
C LEU A 82 -4.06 -5.96 -2.55
N GLN A 83 -4.01 -6.94 -1.65
CA GLN A 83 -3.44 -6.71 -0.31
C GLN A 83 -1.97 -6.33 -0.39
N ALA A 84 -1.17 -7.07 -1.15
CA ALA A 84 0.26 -6.78 -1.31
C ALA A 84 0.50 -5.40 -1.94
N PHE A 85 -0.30 -5.04 -2.95
CA PHE A 85 -0.23 -3.77 -3.65
C PHE A 85 -0.54 -2.59 -2.71
N VAL A 86 -1.66 -2.66 -1.98
CA VAL A 86 -2.08 -1.57 -1.09
C VAL A 86 -1.14 -1.42 0.10
N ILE A 87 -0.66 -2.52 0.68
CA ILE A 87 0.36 -2.49 1.74
C ILE A 87 1.66 -1.86 1.23
N CYS A 88 2.16 -2.32 0.07
CA CYS A 88 3.39 -1.78 -0.53
C CYS A 88 3.32 -0.26 -0.72
N LEU A 89 2.18 0.27 -1.16
CA LEU A 89 2.01 1.71 -1.41
C LEU A 89 1.56 2.50 -0.18
N ALA A 90 1.32 1.85 0.96
CA ALA A 90 0.79 2.51 2.15
C ALA A 90 1.69 3.64 2.67
N PRO A 91 3.03 3.46 2.80
CA PRO A 91 3.89 4.55 3.25
C PRO A 91 3.83 5.76 2.32
N LEU A 92 3.84 5.54 1.02
CA LEU A 92 3.77 6.62 0.03
C LEU A 92 2.45 7.37 0.12
N TYR A 93 1.34 6.64 0.18
CA TYR A 93 0.01 7.22 0.20
C TYR A 93 -0.24 7.99 1.51
N ILE A 94 -0.02 7.37 2.67
CA ILE A 94 -0.29 7.98 3.97
C ILE A 94 0.68 9.15 4.22
N SER A 95 1.98 8.96 3.94
CA SER A 95 2.96 10.03 4.13
C SER A 95 2.69 11.23 3.23
N THR A 96 2.14 11.04 2.03
CA THR A 96 1.75 12.16 1.16
C THR A 96 0.75 13.09 1.86
N TRP A 97 -0.29 12.55 2.48
CA TRP A 97 -1.28 13.35 3.21
C TRP A 97 -0.71 13.99 4.47
N LEU A 98 0.13 13.27 5.20
CA LEU A 98 0.81 13.82 6.36
C LEU A 98 1.79 14.95 5.98
N ILE A 99 2.48 14.84 4.84
CA ILE A 99 3.34 15.90 4.30
C ILE A 99 2.50 17.13 3.95
N PHE A 100 1.38 16.97 3.25
CA PHE A 100 0.50 18.11 2.94
C PHE A 100 -0.03 18.78 4.20
N LEU A 101 -0.53 17.99 5.16
CA LEU A 101 -0.96 18.52 6.46
C LEU A 101 0.16 19.30 7.16
N SER A 102 1.36 18.74 7.16
CA SER A 102 2.54 19.37 7.79
C SER A 102 2.91 20.68 7.11
N ILE A 103 2.87 20.73 5.78
CA ILE A 103 3.11 21.96 5.01
C ILE A 103 2.02 23.00 5.30
N THR A 104 0.75 22.60 5.36
CA THR A 104 -0.35 23.49 5.71
C THR A 104 -0.17 24.09 7.10
N VAL A 105 0.21 23.27 8.09
CA VAL A 105 0.50 23.76 9.44
C VAL A 105 1.70 24.72 9.43
N MET A 106 2.79 24.35 8.77
CA MET A 106 4.01 25.16 8.67
C MET A 106 3.77 26.54 8.06
N LEU A 107 2.96 26.62 7.00
CA LEU A 107 2.69 27.85 6.25
C LEU A 107 1.55 28.71 6.83
N SER A 108 0.73 28.15 7.71
CA SER A 108 -0.39 28.88 8.30
C SER A 108 0.09 29.77 9.44
N SER A 109 -0.36 31.04 9.43
CA SER A 109 -0.14 32.00 10.52
C SER A 109 -0.99 31.72 11.75
N GLN A 110 -1.95 30.79 11.66
CA GLN A 110 -2.85 30.44 12.77
C GLN A 110 -2.17 29.58 13.85
N PHE A 111 -1.01 28.98 13.54
CA PHE A 111 -0.29 28.10 14.45
C PHE A 111 0.93 28.79 15.06
N ASP A 112 1.27 28.38 16.28
CA ASP A 112 2.47 28.85 16.98
C ASP A 112 3.75 28.56 16.19
N VAL A 113 4.74 29.45 16.34
CA VAL A 113 6.03 29.37 15.62
C VAL A 113 6.74 28.05 15.88
N LEU A 114 6.71 27.52 17.10
CA LEU A 114 7.34 26.24 17.42
C LEU A 114 6.65 25.09 16.68
N LEU A 115 5.31 25.07 16.68
CA LEU A 115 4.54 24.03 15.99
C LEU A 115 4.79 24.07 14.48
N ARG A 116 4.91 25.25 13.89
CA ARG A 116 5.25 25.44 12.48
C ARG A 116 6.64 24.89 12.14
N ILE A 117 7.63 25.16 13.00
CA ILE A 117 8.99 24.62 12.85
C ILE A 117 8.98 23.09 12.95
N PHE A 118 8.30 22.53 13.95
CA PHE A 118 8.16 21.07 14.10
C PHE A 118 7.47 20.43 12.89
N ALA A 119 6.43 21.06 12.35
CA ALA A 119 5.74 20.59 11.15
C ALA A 119 6.67 20.56 9.92
N GLY A 120 7.55 21.56 9.77
CA GLY A 120 8.59 21.58 8.74
C GLY A 120 9.56 20.40 8.88
N PHE A 121 10.09 20.18 10.09
CA PHE A 121 10.98 19.04 10.36
C PHE A 121 10.29 17.69 10.13
N PHE A 122 9.02 17.57 10.52
CA PHE A 122 8.24 16.37 10.31
C PHE A 122 7.98 16.11 8.82
N ALA A 123 7.64 17.14 8.03
CA ALA A 123 7.48 17.01 6.58
C ALA A 123 8.77 16.50 5.91
N VAL A 124 9.92 17.07 6.27
CA VAL A 124 11.23 16.64 5.75
C VAL A 124 11.54 15.19 6.18
N SER A 125 11.27 14.85 7.43
CA SER A 125 11.41 13.49 7.95
C SER A 125 10.58 12.48 7.16
N LEU A 126 9.32 12.79 6.87
CA LEU A 126 8.45 11.96 6.05
C LEU A 126 8.97 11.84 4.61
N LEU A 127 9.55 12.89 4.04
CA LEU A 127 10.17 12.80 2.71
C LEU A 127 11.32 11.78 2.69
N PHE A 128 12.08 11.60 3.77
CA PHE A 128 13.09 10.52 3.84
C PHE A 128 12.47 9.12 3.86
N GLY A 129 11.29 8.95 4.46
CA GLY A 129 10.65 7.66 4.66
C GLY A 129 9.48 7.34 3.72
N ALA A 130 9.02 8.25 2.86
CA ALA A 130 7.78 8.05 2.11
C ALA A 130 7.88 7.02 0.98
N ALA A 131 9.06 6.84 0.39
CA ALA A 131 9.25 5.89 -0.71
C ALA A 131 9.12 4.43 -0.20
N PRO A 132 8.34 3.57 -0.89
CA PRO A 132 8.32 2.15 -0.59
C PRO A 132 9.70 1.52 -0.78
N SER A 133 10.06 0.56 0.07
CA SER A 133 11.34 -0.13 -0.05
C SER A 133 11.32 -1.14 -1.21
N ASN A 134 12.50 -1.56 -1.67
CA ASN A 134 12.63 -2.64 -2.65
C ASN A 134 12.02 -3.95 -2.12
N GLN A 135 12.07 -4.18 -0.81
CA GLN A 135 11.44 -5.33 -0.17
C GLN A 135 9.91 -5.27 -0.30
N ASP A 136 9.31 -4.09 -0.18
CA ASP A 136 7.87 -3.88 -0.36
C ASP A 136 7.44 -4.18 -1.80
N PHE A 137 8.18 -3.67 -2.78
CA PHE A 137 7.91 -3.94 -4.19
C PHE A 137 8.03 -5.42 -4.52
N ASN A 138 9.00 -6.13 -3.93
CA ASN A 138 9.18 -7.57 -4.14
C ASN A 138 8.02 -8.43 -3.59
N ASN A 139 7.19 -7.90 -2.69
CA ASN A 139 6.01 -8.61 -2.20
C ASN A 139 4.87 -8.68 -3.23
N ILE A 140 4.80 -7.73 -4.17
CA ILE A 140 3.79 -7.70 -5.23
C ILE A 140 3.92 -8.89 -6.20
N PRO A 141 5.08 -9.13 -6.87
CA PRO A 141 5.24 -10.27 -7.77
C PRO A 141 5.19 -11.60 -7.02
N ARG A 142 5.64 -11.65 -5.75
CA ARG A 142 5.46 -12.85 -4.90
C ARG A 142 3.99 -13.17 -4.69
N ALA A 143 3.16 -12.19 -4.33
CA ALA A 143 1.71 -12.36 -4.18
C ALA A 143 1.05 -12.81 -5.48
N PHE A 144 1.50 -12.27 -6.61
CA PHE A 144 1.04 -12.69 -7.94
C PHE A 144 1.39 -14.16 -8.21
N GLY A 145 2.61 -14.59 -7.88
CA GLY A 145 3.07 -15.97 -8.05
C GLY A 145 2.31 -17.01 -7.20
N TYR A 146 1.73 -16.61 -6.06
CA TYR A 146 0.94 -17.52 -5.22
C TYR A 146 -0.44 -17.84 -5.83
N ASP A 147 -1.12 -16.87 -6.44
CA ASP A 147 -2.40 -17.09 -7.15
C ASP A 147 -2.52 -16.17 -8.38
N PRO A 148 -1.91 -16.55 -9.52
CA PRO A 148 -1.86 -15.71 -10.72
C PRO A 148 -3.24 -15.42 -11.31
N LEU A 149 -4.14 -16.41 -11.30
CA LEU A 149 -5.48 -16.27 -11.87
C LEU A 149 -6.35 -15.32 -11.05
N HIS A 150 -6.30 -15.40 -9.72
CA HIS A 150 -7.02 -14.46 -8.87
C HIS A 150 -6.43 -13.05 -8.98
N SER A 151 -5.11 -12.94 -9.06
CA SER A 151 -4.42 -11.65 -9.22
C SER A 151 -4.76 -10.98 -10.54
N LEU A 152 -4.80 -11.74 -11.64
CA LEU A 152 -5.27 -11.25 -12.94
C LEU A 152 -6.73 -10.80 -12.89
N TYR A 153 -7.60 -11.57 -12.23
CA TYR A 153 -8.99 -11.18 -12.01
C TYR A 153 -9.10 -9.84 -11.25
N GLN A 154 -8.28 -9.64 -10.21
CA GLN A 154 -8.25 -8.38 -9.46
C GLN A 154 -7.80 -7.21 -10.35
N LEU A 155 -6.75 -7.39 -11.17
CA LEU A 155 -6.28 -6.37 -12.11
C LEU A 155 -7.34 -5.99 -13.15
N VAL A 156 -7.98 -6.98 -13.77
CA VAL A 156 -9.06 -6.74 -14.74
C VAL A 156 -10.20 -5.98 -14.06
N LEU A 157 -10.58 -6.36 -12.84
CA LEU A 157 -11.67 -5.70 -12.13
C LEU A 157 -11.34 -4.24 -11.80
N ILE A 158 -10.10 -3.94 -11.42
CA ILE A 158 -9.62 -2.57 -11.20
C ILE A 158 -9.66 -1.78 -12.52
N GLY A 159 -9.16 -2.36 -13.62
CA GLY A 159 -9.17 -1.73 -14.93
C GLY A 159 -10.58 -1.40 -15.42
N VAL A 160 -11.52 -2.35 -15.31
CA VAL A 160 -12.93 -2.13 -15.65
C VAL A 160 -13.55 -1.06 -14.75
N SER A 161 -13.22 -1.04 -13.46
CA SER A 161 -13.72 -0.01 -12.53
C SER A 161 -13.24 1.38 -12.91
N ALA A 162 -11.98 1.51 -13.32
CA ALA A 162 -11.40 2.77 -13.80
C ALA A 162 -12.05 3.23 -15.11
N LEU A 163 -12.29 2.31 -16.05
CA LEU A 163 -12.96 2.63 -17.31
C LEU A 163 -14.41 3.10 -17.10
N ILE A 164 -15.15 2.44 -16.18
CA ILE A 164 -16.50 2.87 -15.82
C ILE A 164 -16.48 4.27 -15.20
N LEU A 165 -15.57 4.53 -14.24
CA LEU A 165 -15.46 5.85 -13.65
C LEU A 165 -15.13 6.90 -14.71
N TRP A 166 -14.16 6.62 -15.59
CA TRP A 166 -13.79 7.53 -16.66
C TRP A 166 -14.97 7.83 -17.57
N GLY A 167 -15.75 6.83 -17.98
CA GLY A 167 -16.99 7.01 -18.74
C GLY A 167 -17.99 7.90 -18.01
N ILE A 168 -18.23 7.67 -16.72
CA ILE A 168 -19.13 8.51 -15.89
C ILE A 168 -18.65 9.96 -15.88
N LEU A 169 -17.37 10.21 -15.62
CA LEU A 169 -16.83 11.57 -15.50
C LEU A 169 -16.87 12.32 -16.83
N VAL A 170 -16.58 11.64 -17.95
CA VAL A 170 -16.70 12.24 -19.29
C VAL A 170 -18.16 12.56 -19.61
N SER A 171 -19.09 11.65 -19.34
CA SER A 171 -20.52 11.87 -19.63
C SER A 171 -21.16 12.94 -18.75
N THR A 172 -20.78 13.01 -17.47
CA THR A 172 -21.36 13.96 -16.49
C THR A 172 -20.61 15.28 -16.41
N LYS A 173 -19.43 15.39 -17.04
CA LYS A 173 -18.51 16.53 -16.93
C LYS A 173 -18.13 16.88 -15.49
N VAL A 174 -18.19 15.90 -14.59
CA VAL A 174 -17.77 16.06 -13.20
C VAL A 174 -16.25 16.02 -13.13
N VAL A 175 -15.67 16.99 -12.44
CA VAL A 175 -14.24 17.05 -12.13
C VAL A 175 -14.09 17.00 -10.63
N PHE A 176 -13.35 16.01 -10.11
CA PHE A 176 -13.06 16.02 -8.68
C PHE A 176 -11.98 17.05 -8.37
N PHE A 177 -12.18 17.81 -7.29
CA PHE A 177 -11.22 18.81 -6.83
C PHE A 177 -9.92 18.18 -6.29
N LEU A 178 -9.99 16.95 -5.77
CA LEU A 178 -8.85 16.20 -5.27
C LEU A 178 -8.77 14.83 -5.94
N ASP A 179 -7.57 14.46 -6.38
CA ASP A 179 -7.27 13.15 -7.00
C ASP A 179 -7.66 11.97 -6.09
N VAL A 180 -7.70 12.18 -4.77
CA VAL A 180 -8.12 11.16 -3.80
C VAL A 180 -9.52 10.62 -4.09
N PHE A 181 -10.44 11.49 -4.53
CA PHE A 181 -11.81 11.11 -4.81
C PHE A 181 -11.92 10.25 -6.08
N TYR A 182 -11.00 10.42 -7.04
CA TYR A 182 -10.90 9.49 -8.17
C TYR A 182 -10.58 8.07 -7.67
N TYR A 183 -9.53 7.93 -6.85
CA TYR A 183 -9.11 6.60 -6.37
C TYR A 183 -10.16 5.94 -5.47
N LEU A 184 -10.81 6.71 -4.57
CA LEU A 184 -11.89 6.21 -3.74
C LEU A 184 -13.11 5.76 -4.57
N SER A 185 -13.44 6.51 -5.63
CA SER A 185 -14.54 6.14 -6.53
C SER A 185 -14.24 4.86 -7.32
N ILE A 186 -13.00 4.68 -7.79
CA ILE A 186 -12.55 3.42 -8.42
C ILE A 186 -12.69 2.27 -7.43
N ALA A 187 -12.26 2.45 -6.17
CA ALA A 187 -12.39 1.43 -5.13
C ALA A 187 -13.87 1.09 -4.85
N GLY A 188 -14.75 2.09 -4.82
CA GLY A 188 -16.19 1.91 -4.67
C GLY A 188 -16.79 1.08 -5.80
N ILE A 189 -16.54 1.45 -7.05
CA ILE A 189 -16.99 0.70 -8.24
C ILE A 189 -16.44 -0.73 -8.23
N TYR A 190 -15.16 -0.89 -7.87
CA TYR A 190 -14.54 -2.21 -7.73
C TYR A 190 -15.31 -3.09 -6.73
N LEU A 191 -15.67 -2.55 -5.56
CA LEU A 191 -16.43 -3.30 -4.56
C LEU A 191 -17.82 -3.66 -5.08
N ILE A 192 -18.52 -2.73 -5.73
CA ILE A 192 -19.83 -2.97 -6.36
C ILE A 192 -19.73 -4.13 -7.35
N LEU A 193 -18.80 -4.06 -8.32
CA LEU A 193 -18.63 -5.13 -9.30
C LEU A 193 -18.26 -6.46 -8.66
N LYS A 194 -17.34 -6.45 -7.69
CA LYS A 194 -16.92 -7.65 -6.95
C LYS A 194 -18.11 -8.33 -6.28
N PHE A 195 -18.92 -7.57 -5.55
CA PHE A 195 -20.08 -8.12 -4.85
C PHE A 195 -21.19 -8.53 -5.81
N SER A 196 -21.42 -7.79 -6.89
CA SER A 196 -22.35 -8.17 -7.97
C SER A 196 -21.96 -9.50 -8.60
N PHE A 197 -20.69 -9.72 -8.93
CA PHE A 197 -20.22 -11.00 -9.47
C PHE A 197 -20.32 -12.16 -8.48
N ILE A 198 -20.23 -11.91 -7.18
CA ILE A 198 -20.47 -12.93 -6.14
C ILE A 198 -21.98 -13.23 -6.02
N ALA A 199 -22.83 -12.21 -6.08
CA ALA A 199 -24.27 -12.36 -6.02
C ALA A 199 -24.82 -13.16 -7.21
N ILE A 200 -24.40 -12.80 -8.43
CA ILE A 200 -24.73 -13.51 -9.67
C ILE A 200 -24.34 -14.98 -9.58
N ASP A 201 -23.13 -15.28 -9.09
CA ASP A 201 -22.64 -16.66 -8.87
C ASP A 201 -23.58 -17.47 -7.96
N LYS A 202 -23.97 -16.88 -6.82
CA LYS A 202 -24.87 -17.53 -5.86
C LYS A 202 -26.27 -17.76 -6.44
N ILE A 203 -26.76 -16.83 -7.27
CA ILE A 203 -28.05 -16.97 -7.94
C ILE A 203 -27.98 -18.12 -8.96
N PHE A 204 -26.93 -18.17 -9.79
CA PHE A 204 -26.71 -19.26 -10.72
C PHE A 204 -26.57 -20.62 -10.01
N ASP A 205 -25.80 -20.69 -8.92
CA ASP A 205 -25.67 -21.90 -8.11
C ASP A 205 -27.04 -22.34 -7.54
N LYS A 206 -27.86 -21.39 -7.07
CA LYS A 206 -29.21 -21.68 -6.54
C LYS A 206 -30.16 -22.19 -7.63
N ILE A 207 -30.13 -21.60 -8.82
CA ILE A 207 -30.94 -22.05 -9.97
C ILE A 207 -30.48 -23.44 -10.43
N ALA A 208 -29.17 -23.63 -10.61
CA ALA A 208 -28.61 -24.92 -11.03
C ALA A 208 -28.83 -26.04 -10.00
N SER A 209 -28.92 -25.72 -8.70
CA SER A 209 -29.22 -26.71 -7.66
C SER A 209 -30.68 -27.19 -7.63
N ARG A 210 -31.60 -26.51 -8.34
CA ARG A 210 -32.96 -27.01 -8.56
C ARG A 210 -33.00 -28.12 -9.62
N ASP A 211 -32.01 -28.18 -10.52
CA ASP A 211 -31.83 -29.28 -11.46
C ASP A 211 -30.94 -30.37 -10.84
N TYR A 212 -31.58 -31.42 -10.32
CA TYR A 212 -30.99 -32.46 -9.46
C TYR A 212 -29.92 -33.37 -10.11
N THR A 213 -29.44 -33.13 -11.33
CA THR A 213 -28.72 -34.18 -12.08
C THR A 213 -27.20 -34.05 -12.19
N LYS A 214 -26.54 -33.00 -11.66
CA LYS A 214 -25.07 -33.00 -11.38
C LYS A 214 -24.62 -31.69 -10.73
N PRO A 215 -23.87 -31.71 -9.61
CA PRO A 215 -23.22 -30.51 -9.11
C PRO A 215 -22.07 -30.12 -10.06
N ARG A 216 -22.36 -29.30 -11.08
CA ARG A 216 -21.33 -28.58 -11.83
C ARG A 216 -20.73 -27.56 -10.87
N LYS A 217 -19.67 -27.94 -10.15
CA LYS A 217 -18.79 -26.96 -9.47
C LYS A 217 -18.24 -26.04 -10.55
N THR A 218 -18.89 -24.91 -10.78
CA THR A 218 -18.51 -23.92 -11.78
C THR A 218 -17.04 -23.56 -11.55
N LYS A 219 -16.21 -23.67 -12.60
CA LYS A 219 -14.78 -23.34 -12.54
C LYS A 219 -14.56 -21.88 -12.07
N PHE A 220 -15.56 -21.02 -12.22
CA PHE A 220 -15.61 -19.63 -11.75
C PHE A 220 -15.45 -19.44 -10.24
N ARG A 221 -15.93 -20.39 -9.42
CA ARG A 221 -15.78 -20.30 -7.96
C ARG A 221 -14.31 -20.36 -7.53
N LYS A 222 -13.45 -21.03 -8.31
CA LYS A 222 -12.00 -21.07 -8.07
C LYS A 222 -11.31 -19.72 -8.33
N LEU A 223 -11.91 -18.83 -9.12
CA LEU A 223 -11.36 -17.50 -9.44
C LEU A 223 -11.72 -16.42 -8.41
N LYS A 224 -12.90 -16.54 -7.74
CA LYS A 224 -13.44 -15.49 -6.86
C LYS A 224 -13.13 -15.68 -5.37
N ARG A 225 -12.92 -16.92 -4.91
CA ARG A 225 -12.64 -17.26 -3.50
C ARG A 225 -11.74 -18.49 -3.40
N ARG A 226 -10.41 -18.28 -3.36
CA ARG A 226 -9.49 -19.27 -2.79
C ARG A 226 -9.06 -18.77 -1.41
N ARG A 227 -9.42 -19.52 -0.35
CA ARG A 227 -8.70 -19.37 0.92
C ARG A 227 -7.25 -19.73 0.63
N TYR A 228 -6.34 -18.78 0.81
CA TYR A 228 -4.91 -19.01 0.70
C TYR A 228 -4.55 -20.27 1.49
N LYS A 229 -4.00 -21.28 0.79
CA LYS A 229 -3.39 -22.45 1.42
C LYS A 229 -1.88 -22.29 1.22
N PRO A 230 -1.09 -22.06 2.28
CA PRO A 230 0.36 -22.02 2.12
C PRO A 230 0.84 -23.34 1.50
N LYS A 231 1.80 -23.26 0.57
CA LYS A 231 2.48 -24.46 0.05
C LYS A 231 3.11 -25.17 1.25
N LYS A 232 2.83 -26.46 1.42
CA LYS A 232 3.53 -27.27 2.42
C LYS A 232 5.03 -27.21 2.08
N PRO A 233 5.92 -27.02 3.08
CA PRO A 233 7.34 -27.09 2.82
C PRO A 233 7.69 -28.44 2.19
N PRO A 234 8.65 -28.48 1.26
CA PRO A 234 9.12 -29.73 0.70
C PRO A 234 9.59 -30.61 1.87
N LYS A 235 9.14 -31.87 1.89
CA LYS A 235 9.69 -32.85 2.82
C LYS A 235 11.18 -32.95 2.51
N ILE A 236 12.02 -32.61 3.48
CA ILE A 236 13.44 -32.96 3.44
C ILE A 236 13.46 -34.49 3.36
N ARG A 237 13.99 -35.02 2.26
CA ARG A 237 14.23 -36.45 2.07
C ARG A 237 15.58 -36.80 2.66
#